data_AF-A0A926JKS3-F1
#
_entry.id   AF-A0A926JKS3-F1
#
_cell.length_a   1.000
_cell.length_b   1.000
_cell.length_c   1.000
_cell.angle_alpha   90.00
_cell.angle_beta   90.00
_cell.angle_gamma   90.00
#
_symmetry.space_group_name_H-M   'P 1'
#
loop_
_entity.id
_entity.type
_entity.pdbx_description
1 polymer ?
#
loop_
_entity_poly.entity_id
_entity_poly.type
_entity_poly.pdbx_seq_one_letter_code
_entity_poly.pdbx_strand_id
1 'polypeptide(L)'
;MAGPEASRTPSRQPQTPPVPLTPAWLRTHFDPLPFPARMSALARYARALTSPAYETLCHALDTGDPDERHTALFLAVARRDLERVAEALTDPLLGRRARSAALRLPVPEQAVERLALSEISAVRQDTYRLLRLSRRKDLAARLLPTVRERHGAREAAALLPACPAETVTAWLPRVDAGPSTLNSLARTAPRALAAHLAAQRERYAHQKAHRFTRRHRAVASLAAHRDPEAALLLLERAPDLLTPHAVRAALHRPAQALTVLRAARPGHDGHRTQHSIPAGPLPPGLRRALLALLVEDRVALAELCHPPATGTTPRAPTRRLRTDCYCFSRPPSGGGSSRTARAHAAC
;
A
#
# COMPACT_ATOMS: atom_id res chain seq x y z
N MET A 1 -32.22 24.27 48.50
CA MET A 1 -31.86 25.64 48.07
C MET A 1 -30.36 25.68 47.76
N ALA A 2 -29.95 25.15 46.60
CA ALA A 2 -28.58 25.22 46.10
C ALA A 2 -28.68 25.32 44.57
N GLY A 3 -28.33 26.47 44.01
CA GLY A 3 -28.46 26.78 42.60
C GLY A 3 -27.22 26.36 41.81
N PRO A 4 -27.35 25.92 40.54
CA PRO A 4 -26.21 25.56 39.70
C PRO A 4 -25.57 26.81 39.09
N GLU A 5 -24.30 27.06 39.40
CA GLU A 5 -23.46 28.04 38.70
C GLU A 5 -23.20 27.59 37.26
N ALA A 6 -23.93 28.19 36.33
CA ALA A 6 -23.68 28.06 34.90
C ALA A 6 -22.31 28.68 34.55
N SER A 7 -21.33 27.83 34.28
CA SER A 7 -20.02 28.23 33.74
C SER A 7 -20.22 28.94 32.39
N ARG A 8 -20.08 30.26 32.40
CA ARG A 8 -20.07 31.10 31.19
C ARG A 8 -18.92 30.67 30.29
N THR A 9 -19.26 29.99 29.19
CA THR A 9 -18.31 29.74 28.11
C THR A 9 -17.94 31.10 27.50
N PRO A 10 -16.66 31.51 27.48
CA PRO A 10 -16.28 32.81 26.93
C PRO A 10 -16.68 32.86 25.45
N SER A 11 -17.56 33.80 25.13
CA SER A 11 -17.98 34.12 23.76
C SER A 11 -16.74 34.41 22.92
N ARG A 12 -16.51 33.54 21.94
CA ARG A 12 -15.44 33.66 20.95
C ARG A 12 -15.76 34.84 20.03
N GLN A 13 -15.34 36.05 20.41
CA GLN A 13 -15.44 37.22 19.54
C GLN A 13 -14.73 36.92 18.20
N PRO A 14 -15.34 37.26 17.05
CA PRO A 14 -14.68 37.16 15.76
C PRO A 14 -13.56 38.20 15.70
N GLN A 15 -12.33 37.78 15.97
CA GLN A 15 -11.15 38.60 15.75
C GLN A 15 -11.03 38.85 14.25
N THR A 16 -11.14 40.12 13.84
CA THR A 16 -10.77 40.59 12.50
C THR A 16 -9.38 40.02 12.18
N PRO A 17 -9.20 39.30 11.05
CA PRO A 17 -7.94 38.65 10.76
C PRO A 17 -6.82 39.71 10.72
N PRO A 18 -5.74 39.54 11.49
CA PRO A 18 -4.68 40.54 11.57
C PRO A 18 -3.96 40.64 10.22
N VAL A 19 -3.86 41.85 9.69
CA VAL A 19 -2.93 42.21 8.61
C VAL A 19 -1.57 42.35 9.27
N PRO A 20 -0.60 41.47 8.94
CA PRO A 20 0.12 41.53 7.67
C PRO A 20 0.38 40.18 6.97
N LEU A 21 0.45 40.28 5.63
CA LEU A 21 0.50 39.17 4.66
C LEU A 21 1.93 38.82 4.24
N THR A 22 2.92 38.98 5.13
CA THR A 22 4.33 38.79 4.77
C THR A 22 4.89 37.49 5.36
N PRO A 23 5.84 36.83 4.67
CA PRO A 23 6.54 35.66 5.20
C PRO A 23 7.24 35.94 6.55
N ALA A 24 7.82 37.14 6.71
CA ALA A 24 8.47 37.57 7.95
C ALA A 24 7.48 37.59 9.13
N TRP A 25 6.25 38.07 8.92
CA TRP A 25 5.24 38.09 9.97
C TRP A 25 4.85 36.68 10.40
N LEU A 26 4.68 35.74 9.45
CA LEU A 26 4.39 34.35 9.76
C LEU A 26 5.46 33.74 10.67
N ARG A 27 6.74 33.97 10.37
CA ARG A 27 7.84 33.48 11.21
C ARG A 27 7.76 34.03 12.62
N THR A 28 7.65 35.35 12.76
CA THR A 28 7.55 36.00 14.07
C THR A 28 6.39 35.47 14.91
N HIS A 29 5.24 35.16 14.29
CA HIS A 29 4.03 34.75 15.02
C HIS A 29 3.93 33.25 15.28
N PHE A 30 4.48 32.41 14.39
CA PHE A 30 4.28 30.97 14.44
C PHE A 30 5.54 30.17 14.80
N ASP A 31 6.75 30.65 14.51
CA ASP A 31 7.99 29.90 14.83
C ASP A 31 8.28 29.70 16.31
N PRO A 32 7.88 30.59 17.23
CA PRO A 32 8.03 30.33 18.67
C PRO A 32 7.19 29.15 19.18
N LEU A 33 6.19 28.68 18.43
CA LEU A 33 5.30 27.61 18.85
C LEU A 33 5.95 26.22 18.67
N PRO A 34 5.70 25.25 19.58
CA PRO A 34 6.08 23.85 19.37
C PRO A 34 5.48 23.30 18.08
N PHE A 35 6.21 22.41 17.39
CA PHE A 35 5.86 21.97 16.03
C PHE A 35 4.38 21.60 15.82
N PRO A 36 3.73 20.75 16.65
CA PRO A 36 2.31 20.42 16.45
C PRO A 36 1.36 21.64 16.59
N ALA A 37 1.66 22.54 17.54
CA ALA A 37 0.89 23.76 17.76
C ALA A 37 1.09 24.75 16.59
N ARG A 38 2.32 24.89 16.09
CA ARG A 38 2.65 25.70 14.91
C ARG A 38 1.85 25.27 13.68
N MET A 39 1.88 23.98 13.34
CA MET A 39 1.15 23.47 12.17
C MET A 39 -0.37 23.67 12.31
N SER A 40 -0.91 23.47 13.51
CA SER A 40 -2.34 23.67 13.78
C SER A 40 -2.75 25.14 13.68
N ALA A 41 -1.91 26.04 14.18
CA ALA A 41 -2.13 27.48 14.12
C ALA A 41 -2.04 28.02 12.69
N LEU A 42 -1.01 27.64 11.92
CA LEU A 42 -0.88 27.97 10.49
C LEU A 42 -2.07 27.46 9.68
N ALA A 43 -2.53 26.23 9.92
CA ALA A 43 -3.70 25.70 9.20
C ALA A 43 -4.99 26.48 9.52
N ARG A 44 -5.16 26.91 10.78
CA ARG A 44 -6.31 27.73 11.18
C ARG A 44 -6.22 29.12 10.57
N TYR A 45 -5.04 29.72 10.58
CA TYR A 45 -4.77 31.01 9.95
C TYR A 45 -5.06 30.97 8.45
N ALA A 46 -4.53 29.96 7.74
CA ALA A 46 -4.78 29.75 6.32
C ALA A 46 -6.28 29.74 6.00
N ARG A 47 -7.09 29.02 6.79
CA ARG A 47 -8.54 28.92 6.59
C ARG A 47 -9.31 30.21 6.94
N ALA A 48 -8.74 31.07 7.78
CA ALA A 48 -9.38 32.32 8.19
C ALA A 48 -9.12 33.49 7.23
N LEU A 49 -8.11 33.39 6.36
CA LEU A 49 -7.81 34.43 5.37
C LEU A 49 -8.93 34.58 4.34
N THR A 50 -9.19 35.81 3.91
CA THR A 50 -9.98 36.07 2.69
C THR A 50 -9.21 35.60 1.46
N SER A 51 -9.89 35.27 0.34
CA SER A 51 -9.20 34.81 -0.89
C SER A 51 -8.09 35.77 -1.38
N PRO A 52 -8.29 37.10 -1.48
CA PRO A 52 -7.24 38.01 -1.95
C PRO A 52 -6.02 38.07 -1.02
N ALA A 53 -6.26 38.03 0.30
CA ALA A 53 -5.21 38.00 1.32
C ALA A 53 -4.40 36.70 1.24
N TYR A 54 -5.09 35.57 1.06
CA TYR A 54 -4.46 34.27 0.87
C TYR A 54 -3.60 34.28 -0.41
N GLU A 55 -4.13 34.72 -1.54
CA GLU A 55 -3.41 34.80 -2.83
C GLU A 55 -2.15 35.66 -2.72
N THR A 56 -2.27 36.85 -2.10
CA THR A 56 -1.14 37.77 -1.88
C THR A 56 -0.04 37.12 -1.05
N LEU A 57 -0.40 36.51 0.08
CA LEU A 57 0.54 35.82 0.96
C LEU A 57 1.21 34.64 0.26
N CYS A 58 0.42 33.85 -0.46
CA CYS A 58 0.90 32.70 -1.20
C CYS A 58 1.87 33.10 -2.32
N HIS A 59 1.58 34.18 -3.06
CA HIS A 59 2.50 34.74 -4.04
C HIS A 59 3.84 35.13 -3.40
N ALA A 60 3.81 35.84 -2.26
CA ALA A 60 5.02 36.22 -1.55
C ALA A 60 5.85 35.01 -1.07
N LEU A 61 5.18 33.94 -0.61
CA LEU A 61 5.85 32.70 -0.18
C LEU A 61 6.41 31.89 -1.35
N ASP A 62 5.78 31.92 -2.53
CA ASP A 62 6.25 31.17 -3.71
C ASP A 62 7.54 31.75 -4.29
N THR A 63 7.71 33.07 -4.22
CA THR A 63 8.95 33.77 -4.61
C THR A 63 10.06 33.67 -3.56
N GLY A 64 9.75 33.04 -2.43
CA GLY A 64 10.59 32.92 -1.27
C GLY A 64 11.62 31.81 -1.31
N ASP A 65 12.23 31.57 -0.15
CA ASP A 65 13.14 30.44 0.07
C ASP A 65 12.40 29.07 0.05
N PRO A 66 13.11 27.93 0.03
CA PRO A 66 12.48 26.62 0.02
C PRO A 66 11.51 26.36 1.19
N ASP A 67 11.75 26.92 2.38
CA ASP A 67 10.89 26.74 3.55
C ASP A 67 9.62 27.60 3.46
N GLU A 68 9.71 28.79 2.89
CA GLU A 68 8.58 29.64 2.54
C GLU A 68 7.69 28.96 1.50
N ARG A 69 8.27 28.39 0.43
CA ARG A 69 7.53 27.63 -0.60
C ARG A 69 6.85 26.39 -0.03
N HIS A 70 7.52 25.68 0.89
CA HIS A 70 6.92 24.58 1.63
C HIS A 70 5.74 25.04 2.49
N THR A 71 5.85 26.23 3.09
CA THR A 71 4.77 26.85 3.85
C THR A 71 3.60 27.19 2.95
N ALA A 72 3.84 27.77 1.76
CA ALA A 72 2.80 28.04 0.76
C ALA A 72 1.99 26.77 0.42
N LEU A 73 2.67 25.67 0.10
CA LEU A 73 2.00 24.39 -0.16
C LEU A 73 1.20 23.91 1.05
N PHE A 74 1.73 24.07 2.27
CA PHE A 74 1.00 23.70 3.48
C PHE A 74 -0.30 24.51 3.64
N LEU A 75 -0.26 25.82 3.39
CA LEU A 75 -1.46 26.67 3.43
C LEU A 75 -2.48 26.24 2.37
N ALA A 76 -2.02 25.92 1.15
CA ALA A 76 -2.86 25.41 0.08
C ALA A 76 -3.58 24.11 0.46
N VAL A 77 -2.84 23.15 1.03
CA VAL A 77 -3.41 21.89 1.54
C VAL A 77 -4.41 22.16 2.67
N ALA A 78 -4.12 23.10 3.57
CA ALA A 78 -5.00 23.44 4.70
C ALA A 78 -6.33 24.09 4.26
N ARG A 79 -6.31 24.85 3.15
CA ARG A 79 -7.50 25.45 2.50
C ARG A 79 -8.18 24.55 1.48
N ARG A 80 -7.58 23.42 1.10
CA ARG A 80 -8.00 22.57 -0.03
C ARG A 80 -8.00 23.33 -1.36
N ASP A 81 -7.00 24.18 -1.57
CA ASP A 81 -6.72 24.80 -2.87
C ASP A 81 -6.14 23.73 -3.82
N LEU A 82 -7.02 23.10 -4.59
CA LEU A 82 -6.69 21.93 -5.40
C LEU A 82 -5.84 22.29 -6.62
N GLU A 83 -6.02 23.49 -7.17
CA GLU A 83 -5.27 23.98 -8.33
C GLU A 83 -3.81 24.17 -7.95
N ARG A 84 -3.54 24.88 -6.85
CA ARG A 84 -2.18 25.08 -6.37
C ARG A 84 -1.49 23.80 -5.93
N VAL A 85 -2.23 22.87 -5.31
CA VAL A 85 -1.70 21.53 -4.99
C VAL A 85 -1.39 20.77 -6.28
N ALA A 86 -2.20 20.90 -7.33
CA ALA A 86 -1.99 20.25 -8.61
C ALA A 86 -0.79 20.83 -9.37
N GLU A 87 -0.55 22.13 -9.31
CA GLU A 87 0.67 22.77 -9.85
C GLU A 87 1.92 22.29 -9.12
N ALA A 88 1.87 22.20 -7.79
CA ALA A 88 2.97 21.72 -6.97
C ALA A 88 3.33 20.24 -7.22
N LEU A 89 2.48 19.45 -7.88
CA LEU A 89 2.76 18.04 -8.19
C LEU A 89 3.96 17.85 -9.11
N THR A 90 4.16 18.76 -10.06
CA THR A 90 5.26 18.75 -11.02
C THR A 90 6.50 19.50 -10.55
N ASP A 91 6.40 20.23 -9.43
CA ASP A 91 7.51 21.00 -8.89
C ASP A 91 8.61 20.10 -8.33
N PRO A 92 9.91 20.32 -8.67
CA PRO A 92 11.01 19.50 -8.19
C PRO A 92 11.20 19.51 -6.66
N LEU A 93 10.91 20.63 -6.01
CA LEU A 93 11.03 20.81 -4.56
C LEU A 93 9.79 20.28 -3.83
N LEU A 94 8.61 20.66 -4.32
CA LEU A 94 7.34 20.46 -3.63
C LEU A 94 6.64 19.14 -4.00
N GLY A 95 6.98 18.54 -5.15
CA GLY A 95 6.27 17.42 -5.75
C GLY A 95 6.06 16.23 -4.83
N ARG A 96 7.05 15.87 -4.01
CA ARG A 96 6.91 14.76 -3.04
C ARG A 96 5.87 15.06 -1.96
N ARG A 97 5.83 16.29 -1.43
CA ARG A 97 4.85 16.72 -0.42
C ARG A 97 3.46 16.87 -1.06
N ALA A 98 3.39 17.44 -2.25
CA ALA A 98 2.15 17.56 -3.02
C ALA A 98 1.53 16.18 -3.32
N ARG A 99 2.32 15.19 -3.76
CA ARG A 99 1.87 13.80 -3.94
C ARG A 99 1.38 13.18 -2.63
N SER A 100 2.01 13.48 -1.50
CA SER A 100 1.55 13.01 -0.19
C SER A 100 0.20 13.62 0.20
N ALA A 101 -0.04 14.90 -0.13
CA ALA A 101 -1.32 15.55 0.08
C ALA A 101 -2.42 15.02 -0.86
N ALA A 102 -2.08 14.76 -2.13
CA ALA A 102 -2.98 14.21 -3.14
C ALA A 102 -3.54 12.81 -2.80
N LEU A 103 -2.96 12.10 -1.83
CA LEU A 103 -3.54 10.88 -1.26
C LEU A 103 -4.90 11.10 -0.60
N ARG A 104 -5.12 12.31 -0.05
CA ARG A 104 -6.30 12.67 0.74
C ARG A 104 -7.14 13.77 0.10
N LEU A 105 -6.61 14.45 -0.91
CA LEU A 105 -7.29 15.53 -1.62
C LEU A 105 -7.76 15.06 -3.00
N PRO A 106 -8.95 15.50 -3.46
CA PRO A 106 -9.47 15.18 -4.78
C PRO A 106 -8.80 16.04 -5.87
N VAL A 107 -7.47 15.99 -5.99
CA VAL A 107 -6.75 16.74 -7.04
C VAL A 107 -7.24 16.32 -8.45
N PRO A 108 -7.32 17.25 -9.41
CA PRO A 108 -7.78 16.99 -10.78
C PRO A 108 -7.07 15.78 -11.41
N GLU A 109 -7.83 14.93 -12.09
CA GLU A 109 -7.30 13.70 -12.69
C GLU A 109 -6.24 14.00 -13.76
N GLN A 110 -6.43 15.08 -14.53
CA GLN A 110 -5.50 15.52 -15.58
C GLN A 110 -4.09 15.79 -15.02
N ALA A 111 -4.00 16.33 -13.80
CA ALA A 111 -2.71 16.55 -13.16
C ALA A 111 -2.00 15.23 -12.80
N VAL A 112 -2.75 14.24 -12.33
CA VAL A 112 -2.22 12.90 -12.02
C VAL A 112 -1.87 12.12 -13.28
N GLU A 113 -2.66 12.23 -14.34
CA GLU A 113 -2.39 11.64 -15.65
C GLU A 113 -1.08 12.17 -16.24
N ARG A 114 -0.87 13.49 -16.24
CA ARG A 114 0.41 14.08 -16.70
C ARG A 114 1.62 13.50 -15.96
N LEU A 115 1.51 13.27 -14.64
CA LEU A 115 2.59 12.65 -13.87
C LEU A 115 2.78 11.16 -14.20
N ALA A 116 1.68 10.42 -14.42
CA ALA A 116 1.72 9.00 -14.76
C ALA A 116 2.36 8.76 -16.14
N LEU A 117 2.26 9.74 -17.03
CA LEU A 117 2.86 9.75 -18.38
C LEU A 117 4.17 10.55 -18.45
N SER A 118 4.76 10.92 -17.31
CA SER A 118 6.03 11.66 -17.28
C SER A 118 7.16 10.82 -17.87
N GLU A 119 8.11 11.45 -18.57
CA GLU A 119 9.34 10.80 -19.03
C GLU A 119 10.22 10.28 -17.87
N ILE A 120 10.11 10.89 -16.69
CA ILE A 120 10.91 10.52 -15.51
C ILE A 120 10.30 9.30 -14.81
N SER A 121 10.97 8.14 -14.90
CA SER A 121 10.48 6.88 -14.32
C SER A 121 10.18 6.96 -12.82
N ALA A 122 11.01 7.67 -12.04
CA ALA A 122 10.77 7.84 -10.60
C ALA A 122 9.44 8.56 -10.31
N VAL A 123 9.08 9.56 -11.13
CA VAL A 123 7.80 10.29 -11.00
C VAL A 123 6.63 9.39 -11.34
N ARG A 124 6.74 8.57 -12.40
CA ARG A 124 5.71 7.58 -12.75
C ARG A 124 5.47 6.57 -11.64
N GLN A 125 6.53 5.99 -11.10
CA GLN A 125 6.44 4.97 -10.04
C GLN A 125 5.82 5.53 -8.74
N ASP A 126 6.20 6.76 -8.35
CA ASP A 126 5.55 7.49 -7.26
C ASP A 126 4.06 7.72 -7.54
N THR A 127 3.71 8.03 -8.80
CA THR A 127 2.34 8.27 -9.23
C THR A 127 1.51 6.99 -9.25
N TYR A 128 2.06 5.84 -9.65
CA TYR A 128 1.37 4.55 -9.56
C TYR A 128 1.09 4.18 -8.09
N ARG A 129 2.05 4.48 -7.20
CA ARG A 129 1.84 4.34 -5.76
C ARG A 129 0.74 5.28 -5.26
N LEU A 130 0.70 6.53 -5.71
CA LEU A 130 -0.36 7.49 -5.42
C LEU A 130 -1.73 6.95 -5.86
N LEU A 131 -1.87 6.52 -7.11
CA LEU A 131 -3.12 5.96 -7.66
C LEU A 131 -3.62 4.79 -6.82
N ARG A 132 -2.72 3.86 -6.47
CA ARG A 132 -3.04 2.71 -5.61
C ARG A 132 -3.53 3.12 -4.23
N LEU A 133 -2.80 4.02 -3.55
CA LEU A 133 -3.10 4.40 -2.17
C LEU A 133 -4.32 5.34 -2.06
N SER A 134 -4.57 6.16 -3.08
CA SER A 134 -5.76 7.01 -3.19
C SER A 134 -6.99 6.27 -3.76
N ARG A 135 -6.84 5.00 -4.13
CA ARG A 135 -7.90 4.13 -4.68
C ARG A 135 -8.54 4.65 -5.98
N ARG A 136 -7.79 5.42 -6.78
CA ARG A 136 -8.23 5.93 -8.09
C ARG A 136 -8.12 4.86 -9.18
N LYS A 137 -8.88 3.77 -9.02
CA LYS A 137 -8.78 2.55 -9.82
C LYS A 137 -9.17 2.76 -11.29
N ASP A 138 -10.23 3.53 -11.54
CA ASP A 138 -10.73 3.76 -12.90
C ASP A 138 -9.72 4.56 -13.73
N LEU A 139 -9.14 5.61 -13.14
CA LEU A 139 -8.06 6.36 -13.77
C LEU A 139 -6.86 5.46 -14.07
N ALA A 140 -6.42 4.62 -13.12
CA ALA A 140 -5.33 3.67 -13.35
C ALA A 140 -5.63 2.69 -14.49
N ALA A 141 -6.87 2.19 -14.58
CA ALA A 141 -7.30 1.31 -15.66
C ALA A 141 -7.27 2.00 -17.03
N ARG A 142 -7.74 3.26 -17.11
CA ARG A 142 -7.72 4.05 -18.35
C ARG A 142 -6.32 4.39 -18.82
N LEU A 143 -5.38 4.62 -17.91
CA LEU A 143 -3.98 4.94 -18.23
C LEU A 143 -3.18 3.72 -18.70
N LEU A 144 -3.60 2.51 -18.34
CA LEU A 144 -2.82 1.30 -18.55
C LEU A 144 -2.43 1.03 -20.03
N PRO A 145 -3.34 1.18 -21.02
CA PRO A 145 -2.98 1.04 -22.44
C PRO A 145 -1.91 2.05 -22.87
N THR A 146 -2.10 3.33 -22.54
CA THR A 146 -1.16 4.41 -22.91
C THR A 146 0.21 4.23 -22.25
N VAL A 147 0.26 3.82 -20.97
CA VAL A 147 1.52 3.52 -20.28
C VAL A 147 2.24 2.33 -20.94
N ARG A 148 1.50 1.30 -21.38
CA ARG A 148 2.08 0.15 -22.10
C ARG A 148 2.69 0.57 -23.42
N GLU A 149 2.00 1.43 -24.17
CA GLU A 149 2.43 1.94 -25.47
C GLU A 149 3.67 2.83 -25.34
N ARG A 150 3.63 3.82 -24.45
CA ARG A 150 4.71 4.82 -24.31
C ARG A 150 5.93 4.31 -23.54
N HIS A 151 5.73 3.49 -22.51
CA HIS A 151 6.80 3.14 -21.56
C HIS A 151 7.04 1.61 -21.45
N GLY A 152 6.29 0.80 -22.20
CA GLY A 152 6.54 -0.64 -22.32
C GLY A 152 5.92 -1.52 -21.22
N ALA A 153 6.24 -2.81 -21.30
CA ALA A 153 5.57 -3.87 -20.53
C ALA A 153 5.80 -3.75 -19.02
N ARG A 154 7.03 -3.38 -18.66
CA ARG A 154 7.49 -3.31 -17.28
C ARG A 154 6.77 -2.20 -16.51
N GLU A 155 6.58 -1.05 -17.14
CA GLU A 155 5.87 0.09 -16.54
C GLU A 155 4.37 -0.19 -16.43
N ALA A 156 3.77 -0.80 -17.46
CA ALA A 156 2.39 -1.28 -17.39
C ALA A 156 2.19 -2.31 -16.26
N ALA A 157 3.12 -3.26 -16.09
CA ALA A 157 3.09 -4.20 -14.97
C ALA A 157 3.15 -3.48 -13.61
N ALA A 158 3.98 -2.45 -13.47
CA ALA A 158 4.10 -1.68 -12.23
C ALA A 158 2.82 -0.91 -11.86
N LEU A 159 2.01 -0.52 -12.86
CA LEU A 159 0.72 0.15 -12.67
C LEU A 159 -0.41 -0.82 -12.26
N LEU A 160 -0.35 -2.11 -12.64
CA LEU A 160 -1.42 -3.09 -12.36
C LEU A 160 -1.94 -3.12 -10.91
N PRO A 161 -1.12 -3.00 -9.86
CA PRO A 161 -1.63 -2.99 -8.48
C PRO A 161 -2.53 -1.80 -8.12
N ALA A 162 -2.60 -0.77 -8.97
CA ALA A 162 -3.52 0.36 -8.81
C ALA A 162 -4.86 0.15 -9.56
N CYS A 163 -4.92 -0.83 -10.46
CA CYS A 163 -6.09 -1.12 -11.29
C CYS A 163 -7.16 -1.97 -10.55
N PRO A 164 -8.41 -2.00 -11.04
CA PRO A 164 -9.42 -2.93 -10.55
C PRO A 164 -9.10 -4.37 -10.96
N ALA A 165 -9.70 -5.35 -10.27
CA ALA A 165 -9.31 -6.76 -10.35
C ALA A 165 -9.58 -7.36 -11.75
N GLU A 166 -10.61 -6.87 -12.41
CA GLU A 166 -11.04 -7.25 -13.77
C GLU A 166 -9.97 -6.83 -14.78
N THR A 167 -9.48 -5.59 -14.67
CA THR A 167 -8.35 -5.10 -15.49
C THR A 167 -7.08 -5.89 -15.23
N VAL A 168 -6.76 -6.19 -13.96
CA VAL A 168 -5.59 -7.04 -13.63
C VAL A 168 -5.71 -8.41 -14.28
N THR A 169 -6.89 -9.02 -14.24
CA THR A 169 -7.14 -10.34 -14.84
C THR A 169 -6.89 -10.32 -16.35
N ALA A 170 -7.36 -9.28 -17.04
CA ALA A 170 -7.18 -9.13 -18.48
C ALA A 170 -5.73 -8.83 -18.87
N TRP A 171 -5.01 -8.02 -18.08
CA TRP A 171 -3.69 -7.50 -18.46
C TRP A 171 -2.50 -8.27 -17.92
N LEU A 172 -2.62 -8.93 -16.77
CA LEU A 172 -1.51 -9.65 -16.15
C LEU A 172 -0.86 -10.70 -17.09
N PRO A 173 -1.60 -11.46 -17.93
CA PRO A 173 -0.99 -12.37 -18.90
C PRO A 173 -0.19 -11.69 -20.02
N ARG A 174 -0.35 -10.37 -20.23
CA ARG A 174 0.22 -9.59 -21.35
C ARG A 174 1.47 -8.81 -20.96
N VAL A 175 1.86 -8.85 -19.69
CA VAL A 175 2.98 -8.08 -19.15
C VAL A 175 3.91 -8.98 -18.34
N ASP A 176 5.20 -8.66 -18.34
CA ASP A 176 6.17 -9.36 -17.49
C ASP A 176 6.21 -8.71 -16.10
N ALA A 177 5.48 -9.31 -15.15
CA ALA A 177 5.38 -8.81 -13.80
C ALA A 177 6.54 -9.33 -12.92
N GLY A 178 7.43 -8.42 -12.52
CA GLY A 178 8.51 -8.73 -11.59
C GLY A 178 8.03 -9.07 -10.17
N PRO A 179 8.90 -9.61 -9.30
CA PRO A 179 8.54 -10.07 -7.96
C PRO A 179 7.87 -9.01 -7.07
N SER A 180 8.29 -7.74 -7.17
CA SER A 180 7.71 -6.62 -6.41
C SER A 180 6.27 -6.32 -6.83
N THR A 181 5.99 -6.38 -8.14
CA THR A 181 4.64 -6.25 -8.69
C THR A 181 3.76 -7.40 -8.23
N LEU A 182 4.23 -8.65 -8.33
CA LEU A 182 3.47 -9.82 -7.88
C LEU A 182 3.14 -9.73 -6.38
N ASN A 183 4.09 -9.31 -5.54
CA ASN A 183 3.85 -9.08 -4.11
C ASN A 183 2.80 -7.99 -3.84
N SER A 184 2.74 -6.96 -4.69
CA SER A 184 1.71 -5.92 -4.60
C SER A 184 0.34 -6.45 -5.07
N LEU A 185 0.31 -7.26 -6.12
CA LEU A 185 -0.91 -7.91 -6.63
C LEU A 185 -1.49 -8.92 -5.64
N ALA A 186 -0.66 -9.67 -4.91
CA ALA A 186 -1.11 -10.57 -3.85
C ALA A 186 -1.90 -9.86 -2.74
N ARG A 187 -1.76 -8.53 -2.61
CA ARG A 187 -2.48 -7.72 -1.63
C ARG A 187 -3.68 -6.97 -2.21
N THR A 188 -3.67 -6.71 -3.51
CA THR A 188 -4.62 -5.80 -4.17
C THR A 188 -5.60 -6.52 -5.09
N ALA A 189 -5.16 -7.62 -5.71
CA ALA A 189 -5.95 -8.49 -6.58
C ALA A 189 -5.53 -9.97 -6.39
N PRO A 190 -5.64 -10.53 -5.17
CA PRO A 190 -5.15 -11.86 -4.84
C PRO A 190 -5.75 -12.96 -5.74
N ARG A 191 -7.05 -12.91 -6.05
CA ARG A 191 -7.72 -13.88 -6.92
C ARG A 191 -7.21 -13.84 -8.38
N ALA A 192 -7.02 -12.66 -8.94
CA ALA A 192 -6.49 -12.51 -10.31
C ALA A 192 -5.05 -13.05 -10.40
N LEU A 193 -4.23 -12.77 -9.37
CA LEU A 193 -2.89 -13.32 -9.29
C LEU A 193 -2.89 -14.85 -9.14
N ALA A 194 -3.75 -15.40 -8.28
CA ALA A 194 -3.90 -16.84 -8.09
C ALA A 194 -4.27 -17.54 -9.40
N ALA A 195 -5.26 -17.01 -10.13
CA ALA A 195 -5.67 -17.54 -11.43
C ALA A 195 -4.51 -17.52 -12.45
N HIS A 196 -3.74 -16.42 -12.49
CA HIS A 196 -2.59 -16.30 -13.38
C HIS A 196 -1.48 -17.31 -13.03
N LEU A 197 -1.14 -17.46 -11.75
CA LEU A 197 -0.12 -18.42 -11.30
C LEU A 197 -0.54 -19.87 -11.56
N ALA A 198 -1.81 -20.21 -11.34
CA ALA A 198 -2.35 -21.52 -11.67
C ALA A 198 -2.27 -21.82 -13.17
N ALA A 199 -2.72 -20.89 -14.01
CA ALA A 199 -2.64 -21.03 -15.46
C ALA A 199 -1.18 -21.13 -15.99
N GLN A 200 -0.23 -20.40 -15.38
CA GLN A 200 1.18 -20.55 -15.71
C GLN A 200 1.72 -21.91 -15.27
N ARG A 201 1.36 -22.37 -14.07
CA ARG A 201 1.80 -23.66 -13.51
C ARG A 201 1.39 -24.84 -14.39
N GLU A 202 0.18 -24.81 -14.94
CA GLU A 202 -0.36 -25.84 -15.84
C GLU A 202 0.42 -25.96 -17.16
N ARG A 203 1.07 -24.88 -17.61
CA ARG A 203 1.87 -24.87 -18.86
C ARG A 203 3.26 -25.49 -18.70
N TYR A 204 3.75 -25.66 -17.48
CA TYR A 204 5.10 -26.20 -17.24
C TYR A 204 5.06 -27.72 -17.06
N ALA A 205 5.88 -28.43 -17.84
CA ALA A 205 6.19 -29.84 -17.62
C ALA A 205 6.82 -30.07 -16.23
N HIS A 206 6.70 -31.30 -15.71
CA HIS A 206 7.09 -31.68 -14.34
C HIS A 206 8.49 -31.20 -13.91
N GLN A 207 9.50 -31.29 -14.78
CA GLN A 207 10.88 -30.86 -14.43
C GLN A 207 10.98 -29.33 -14.22
N LYS A 208 10.25 -28.53 -15.00
CA LYS A 208 10.24 -27.06 -14.87
C LYS A 208 9.31 -26.59 -13.75
N ALA A 209 8.33 -27.42 -13.38
CA ALA A 209 7.39 -27.13 -12.29
C ALA A 209 8.10 -26.88 -10.96
N HIS A 210 9.12 -27.65 -10.60
CA HIS A 210 9.82 -27.46 -9.32
C HIS A 210 10.45 -26.06 -9.19
N ARG A 211 11.12 -25.59 -10.25
CA ARG A 211 11.73 -24.24 -10.27
C ARG A 211 10.67 -23.15 -10.21
N PHE A 212 9.56 -23.32 -10.95
CA PHE A 212 8.42 -22.41 -10.91
C PHE A 212 7.84 -22.32 -9.50
N THR A 213 7.57 -23.47 -8.88
CA THR A 213 7.01 -23.57 -7.53
C THR A 213 7.93 -22.92 -6.51
N ARG A 214 9.23 -23.22 -6.52
CA ARG A 214 10.19 -22.56 -5.62
C ARG A 214 10.18 -21.03 -5.77
N ARG A 215 10.01 -20.51 -6.99
CA ARG A 215 9.99 -19.05 -7.27
C ARG A 215 8.69 -18.38 -6.82
N HIS A 216 7.54 -19.02 -7.01
CA HIS A 216 6.23 -18.38 -6.83
C HIS A 216 5.48 -18.78 -5.56
N ARG A 217 5.94 -19.80 -4.82
CA ARG A 217 5.29 -20.31 -3.60
C ARG A 217 5.01 -19.23 -2.56
N ALA A 218 5.96 -18.33 -2.31
CA ALA A 218 5.80 -17.28 -1.30
C ALA A 218 4.67 -16.30 -1.66
N VAL A 219 4.60 -15.89 -2.94
CA VAL A 219 3.60 -14.92 -3.38
C VAL A 219 2.22 -15.57 -3.55
N ALA A 220 2.16 -16.83 -3.99
CA ALA A 220 0.92 -17.61 -4.02
C ALA A 220 0.35 -17.79 -2.61
N SER A 221 1.20 -18.15 -1.63
CA SER A 221 0.80 -18.26 -0.23
C SER A 221 0.31 -16.94 0.35
N LEU A 222 0.95 -15.82 0.00
CA LEU A 222 0.48 -14.49 0.41
C LEU A 222 -0.92 -14.19 -0.17
N ALA A 223 -1.16 -14.49 -1.45
CA ALA A 223 -2.47 -14.29 -2.07
C ALA A 223 -3.56 -15.15 -1.40
N ALA A 224 -3.29 -16.43 -1.17
CA ALA A 224 -4.18 -17.35 -0.45
C ALA A 224 -4.52 -16.86 0.97
N HIS A 225 -3.55 -16.27 1.68
CA HIS A 225 -3.80 -15.70 3.00
C HIS A 225 -4.68 -14.45 2.99
N ARG A 226 -4.71 -13.70 1.88
CA ARG A 226 -5.48 -12.46 1.76
C ARG A 226 -6.90 -12.68 1.27
N ASP A 227 -7.15 -13.78 0.56
CA ASP A 227 -8.44 -14.06 -0.05
C ASP A 227 -8.72 -15.58 -0.06
N PRO A 228 -9.77 -16.05 0.65
CA PRO A 228 -10.17 -17.46 0.66
C PRO A 228 -10.48 -18.02 -0.72
N GLU A 229 -11.03 -17.23 -1.64
CA GLU A 229 -11.30 -17.68 -3.02
C GLU A 229 -10.01 -17.94 -3.79
N ALA A 230 -8.99 -17.08 -3.57
CA ALA A 230 -7.66 -17.30 -4.12
C ALA A 230 -7.00 -18.56 -3.55
N ALA A 231 -7.23 -18.84 -2.25
CA ALA A 231 -6.73 -20.05 -1.61
C ALA A 231 -7.38 -21.32 -2.18
N LEU A 232 -8.71 -21.33 -2.36
CA LEU A 232 -9.45 -22.44 -2.95
C LEU A 232 -9.05 -22.69 -4.40
N LEU A 233 -8.91 -21.64 -5.21
CA LEU A 233 -8.46 -21.75 -6.60
C LEU A 233 -7.06 -22.36 -6.69
N LEU A 234 -6.13 -21.90 -5.85
CA LEU A 234 -4.77 -22.45 -5.81
C LEU A 234 -4.76 -23.90 -5.31
N LEU A 235 -5.61 -24.23 -4.32
CA LEU A 235 -5.74 -25.61 -3.83
C LEU A 235 -6.21 -26.55 -4.93
N GLU A 236 -7.15 -26.10 -5.76
CA GLU A 236 -7.69 -26.86 -6.88
C GLU A 236 -6.68 -27.05 -8.01
N ARG A 237 -6.05 -25.95 -8.47
CA ARG A 237 -5.32 -25.94 -9.75
C ARG A 237 -3.81 -25.97 -9.63
N ALA A 238 -3.27 -25.54 -8.49
CA ALA A 238 -1.82 -25.46 -8.27
C ALA A 238 -1.45 -25.67 -6.79
N PRO A 239 -1.85 -26.81 -6.19
CA PRO A 239 -1.68 -27.04 -4.76
C PRO A 239 -0.22 -27.03 -4.31
N ASP A 240 0.72 -27.33 -5.20
CA ASP A 240 2.15 -27.30 -4.92
C ASP A 240 2.68 -25.88 -4.67
N LEU A 241 1.97 -24.84 -5.11
CA LEU A 241 2.26 -23.44 -4.79
C LEU A 241 1.88 -23.05 -3.36
N LEU A 242 1.11 -23.87 -2.66
CA LEU A 242 0.68 -23.57 -1.29
C LEU A 242 1.73 -24.03 -0.26
N THR A 243 1.94 -23.18 0.74
CA THR A 243 2.57 -23.58 2.00
C THR A 243 1.52 -24.20 2.92
N PRO A 244 1.92 -24.97 3.95
CA PRO A 244 0.95 -25.51 4.91
C PRO A 244 0.05 -24.43 5.54
N HIS A 245 0.62 -23.26 5.83
CA HIS A 245 -0.16 -22.13 6.33
C HIS A 245 -1.20 -21.64 5.32
N ALA A 246 -0.87 -21.62 4.03
CA ALA A 246 -1.79 -21.22 2.97
C ALA A 246 -2.90 -22.26 2.73
N VAL A 247 -2.60 -23.56 2.86
CA VAL A 247 -3.62 -24.63 2.87
C VAL A 247 -4.60 -24.39 4.02
N ARG A 248 -4.10 -24.08 5.22
CA ARG A 248 -4.95 -23.70 6.36
C ARG A 248 -5.83 -22.47 6.08
N ALA A 249 -5.40 -21.56 5.20
CA ALA A 249 -6.23 -20.42 4.81
C ALA A 249 -7.45 -20.84 3.99
N ALA A 250 -7.31 -21.82 3.08
CA ALA A 250 -8.44 -22.41 2.36
C ALA A 250 -9.46 -23.08 3.31
N LEU A 251 -8.98 -23.67 4.41
CA LEU A 251 -9.84 -24.32 5.40
C LEU A 251 -10.74 -23.35 6.19
N HIS A 252 -10.57 -22.03 6.06
CA HIS A 252 -11.57 -21.08 6.57
C HIS A 252 -12.96 -21.27 5.92
N ARG A 253 -13.03 -22.00 4.79
CA ARG A 253 -14.26 -22.46 4.15
C ARG A 253 -14.22 -23.97 3.94
N PRO A 254 -14.40 -24.76 5.01
CA PRO A 254 -13.98 -26.16 5.00
C PRO A 254 -14.85 -27.04 4.08
N ALA A 255 -16.16 -26.74 3.92
CA ALA A 255 -17.01 -27.45 2.95
C ALA A 255 -16.55 -27.27 1.49
N GLN A 256 -16.17 -26.04 1.13
CA GLN A 256 -15.68 -25.72 -0.21
C GLN A 256 -14.31 -26.35 -0.45
N ALA A 257 -13.41 -26.26 0.54
CA ALA A 257 -12.11 -26.91 0.48
C ALA A 257 -12.25 -28.44 0.32
N LEU A 258 -13.15 -29.07 1.07
CA LEU A 258 -13.43 -30.51 0.94
C LEU A 258 -13.97 -30.87 -0.44
N THR A 259 -14.85 -30.05 -1.00
CA THR A 259 -15.36 -30.24 -2.37
C THR A 259 -14.23 -30.21 -3.40
N VAL A 260 -13.34 -29.23 -3.31
CA VAL A 260 -12.15 -29.12 -4.16
C VAL A 260 -11.23 -30.33 -3.99
N LEU A 261 -10.96 -30.76 -2.75
CA LEU A 261 -10.09 -31.89 -2.47
C LEU A 261 -10.68 -33.23 -2.93
N ARG A 262 -12.01 -33.40 -2.88
CA ARG A 262 -12.71 -34.58 -3.41
C ARG A 262 -12.69 -34.62 -4.94
N ALA A 263 -12.77 -33.45 -5.59
CA ALA A 263 -12.71 -33.34 -7.04
C ALA A 263 -11.28 -33.43 -7.62
N ALA A 264 -10.25 -33.27 -6.78
CA ALA A 264 -8.87 -33.34 -7.21
C ALA A 264 -8.54 -34.71 -7.82
N ARG A 265 -7.94 -34.70 -9.01
CA ARG A 265 -7.52 -35.93 -9.69
C ARG A 265 -6.44 -36.64 -8.84
N PRO A 266 -6.45 -37.98 -8.77
CA PRO A 266 -5.36 -38.73 -8.19
C PRO A 266 -4.02 -38.34 -8.85
N GLY A 267 -2.94 -38.41 -8.09
CA GLY A 267 -1.60 -38.27 -8.63
C GLY A 267 -1.28 -39.35 -9.68
N HIS A 268 -0.12 -39.25 -10.32
CA HIS A 268 0.31 -40.26 -11.30
C HIS A 268 0.43 -41.65 -10.67
N ASP A 269 0.67 -41.71 -9.36
CA ASP A 269 0.79 -42.93 -8.57
C ASP A 269 -0.57 -43.49 -8.12
N GLY A 270 -1.69 -42.93 -8.60
CA GLY A 270 -3.05 -43.34 -8.23
C GLY A 270 -3.50 -42.91 -6.83
N HIS A 271 -2.59 -42.41 -6.00
CA HIS A 271 -2.89 -41.90 -4.66
C HIS A 271 -3.50 -40.50 -4.69
N ARG A 272 -4.43 -40.25 -3.75
CA ARG A 272 -4.95 -38.90 -3.52
C ARG A 272 -3.85 -38.00 -2.97
N THR A 273 -3.78 -36.77 -3.46
CA THR A 273 -2.79 -35.81 -2.98
C THR A 273 -3.14 -35.42 -1.54
N GLN A 274 -2.23 -35.70 -0.61
CA GLN A 274 -2.34 -35.25 0.77
C GLN A 274 -1.71 -33.86 0.92
N HIS A 275 -2.33 -33.01 1.74
CA HIS A 275 -1.86 -31.65 1.98
C HIS A 275 -1.38 -31.49 3.43
N SER A 276 -0.18 -30.94 3.59
CA SER A 276 0.34 -30.65 4.92
C SER A 276 -0.32 -29.39 5.50
N ILE A 277 -0.72 -29.43 6.77
CA ILE A 277 -1.16 -28.29 7.57
C ILE A 277 -0.19 -28.04 8.73
N PRO A 278 0.03 -26.79 9.18
CA PRO A 278 0.96 -26.52 10.26
C PRO A 278 0.50 -27.21 11.55
N ALA A 279 1.44 -27.81 12.28
CA ALA A 279 1.17 -28.35 13.60
C ALA A 279 0.76 -27.23 14.58
N GLY A 280 -0.04 -27.59 15.58
CA GLY A 280 -0.49 -26.69 16.65
C GLY A 280 -2.00 -26.46 16.64
N PRO A 281 -2.51 -25.70 17.65
CA PRO A 281 -3.93 -25.49 17.80
C PRO A 281 -4.52 -24.70 16.62
N LEU A 282 -5.69 -25.12 16.17
CA LEU A 282 -6.45 -24.40 15.14
C LEU A 282 -7.00 -23.09 15.71
N PRO A 283 -6.98 -21.98 14.94
CA PRO A 283 -7.63 -20.74 15.34
C PRO A 283 -9.11 -20.97 15.71
N PRO A 284 -9.66 -20.28 16.72
CA PRO A 284 -11.04 -20.53 17.19
C PRO A 284 -12.11 -20.41 16.10
N GLY A 285 -11.94 -19.48 15.16
CA GLY A 285 -12.85 -19.33 14.01
C GLY A 285 -12.81 -20.54 13.07
N LEU A 286 -11.62 -21.06 12.79
CA LEU A 286 -11.45 -22.26 11.97
C LEU A 286 -12.02 -23.50 12.67
N ARG A 287 -11.77 -23.65 13.98
CA ARG A 287 -12.34 -24.75 14.78
C ARG A 287 -13.86 -24.73 14.73
N ARG A 288 -14.48 -23.57 14.92
CA ARG A 288 -15.95 -23.41 14.81
C ARG A 288 -16.47 -23.78 13.41
N ALA A 289 -15.80 -23.32 12.36
CA ALA A 289 -16.19 -23.65 10.99
C ALA A 289 -16.10 -25.16 10.70
N LEU A 290 -15.06 -25.84 11.21
CA LEU A 290 -14.93 -27.29 11.07
C LEU A 290 -15.99 -28.05 11.87
N LEU A 291 -16.31 -27.61 13.10
CA LEU A 291 -17.35 -28.23 13.93
C LEU A 291 -18.76 -28.10 13.36
N ALA A 292 -18.99 -27.13 12.47
CA ALA A 292 -20.25 -26.99 11.74
C ALA A 292 -20.43 -28.01 10.60
N LEU A 293 -19.38 -28.75 10.24
CA LEU A 293 -19.46 -29.82 9.24
C LEU A 293 -19.99 -31.13 9.85
N LEU A 294 -20.55 -31.97 8.99
CA LEU A 294 -20.89 -33.35 9.33
C LEU A 294 -19.65 -34.11 9.82
N VAL A 295 -19.85 -35.12 10.68
CA VAL A 295 -18.75 -35.96 11.20
C VAL A 295 -17.94 -36.55 10.05
N GLU A 296 -18.62 -37.10 9.04
CA GLU A 296 -18.02 -37.73 7.86
C GLU A 296 -17.13 -36.75 7.07
N ASP A 297 -17.60 -35.51 6.89
CA ASP A 297 -16.83 -34.47 6.19
C ASP A 297 -15.59 -34.03 6.99
N ARG A 298 -15.68 -34.03 8.33
CA ARG A 298 -14.51 -33.74 9.19
C ARG A 298 -13.47 -34.85 9.12
N VAL A 299 -13.91 -36.12 9.11
CA VAL A 299 -13.02 -37.27 8.96
C VAL A 299 -12.34 -37.22 7.60
N ALA A 300 -13.10 -37.00 6.52
CA ALA A 300 -12.56 -36.88 5.17
C ALA A 300 -11.54 -35.72 5.05
N LEU A 301 -11.81 -34.56 5.66
CA LEU A 301 -10.83 -33.47 5.71
C LEU A 301 -9.58 -33.85 6.50
N ALA A 302 -9.70 -34.58 7.60
CA ALA A 302 -8.56 -35.02 8.40
C ALA A 302 -7.69 -36.05 7.65
N GLU A 303 -8.28 -36.88 6.79
CA GLU A 303 -7.57 -37.82 5.90
C GLU A 303 -6.87 -37.13 4.72
N LEU A 304 -7.36 -35.97 4.29
CA LEU A 304 -6.79 -35.22 3.16
C LEU A 304 -5.80 -34.14 3.62
N CYS A 305 -5.91 -33.70 4.87
CA CYS A 305 -5.08 -32.66 5.48
C CYS A 305 -4.38 -33.18 6.74
N HIS A 306 -3.08 -33.41 6.66
CA HIS A 306 -2.31 -33.96 7.78
C HIS A 306 -1.28 -32.97 8.33
N PRO A 307 -0.99 -32.97 9.63
CA PRO A 307 0.21 -32.31 10.13
C PRO A 307 1.44 -32.93 9.45
N PRO A 308 2.52 -32.16 9.19
CA PRO A 308 3.76 -32.76 8.71
C PRO A 308 4.18 -33.84 9.70
N ALA A 309 4.51 -35.04 9.20
CA ALA A 309 5.02 -36.11 10.04
C ALA A 309 6.13 -35.54 10.93
N THR A 310 5.97 -35.67 12.24
CA THR A 310 6.92 -35.21 13.24
C THR A 310 8.15 -36.12 13.26
N GLY A 311 8.79 -36.27 12.10
CA GLY A 311 10.06 -36.98 11.94
C GLY A 311 11.21 -36.00 12.14
N THR A 312 11.75 -35.99 13.37
CA THR A 312 13.19 -35.85 13.66
C THR A 312 14.04 -35.06 12.67
N THR A 313 14.10 -33.74 12.85
CA THR A 313 15.38 -33.02 12.92
C THR A 313 15.12 -31.70 13.65
N PRO A 314 15.81 -31.41 14.75
CA PRO A 314 15.71 -30.11 15.43
C PRO A 314 16.30 -29.05 14.50
N ARG A 315 15.43 -28.41 13.70
CA ARG A 315 15.81 -27.31 12.82
C ARG A 315 16.08 -26.09 13.71
N ALA A 316 17.30 -25.58 13.59
CA ALA A 316 17.80 -24.37 14.24
C ALA A 316 16.76 -23.24 14.27
N PRO A 317 16.76 -22.40 15.32
CA PRO A 317 15.72 -21.40 15.57
C PRO A 317 15.47 -20.56 14.32
N THR A 318 14.27 -20.69 13.78
CA THR A 318 13.78 -19.91 12.65
C THR A 318 13.95 -18.43 12.99
N ARG A 319 14.80 -17.76 12.21
CA ARG A 319 14.91 -16.29 12.13
C ARG A 319 13.49 -15.76 11.98
N ARG A 320 12.96 -15.15 13.06
CA ARG A 320 11.62 -14.55 13.09
C ARG A 320 11.48 -13.74 11.80
N LEU A 321 10.49 -14.09 10.97
CA LEU A 321 9.95 -13.17 9.99
C LEU A 321 9.46 -11.98 10.81
N ARG A 322 10.33 -10.97 10.94
CA ARG A 322 9.96 -9.64 11.40
C ARG A 322 8.83 -9.23 10.48
N THR A 323 7.62 -9.26 11.01
CA THR A 323 6.52 -8.45 10.51
C THR A 323 7.07 -7.03 10.54
N ASP A 324 7.48 -6.54 9.38
CA ASP A 324 7.91 -5.15 9.22
C ASP A 324 6.74 -4.27 9.64
N CYS A 325 6.79 -3.84 10.91
CA CYS A 325 6.30 -2.54 11.29
C CYS A 325 7.12 -1.56 10.46
N TYR A 326 6.57 -1.15 9.31
CA TYR A 326 7.00 0.07 8.65
C TYR A 326 6.71 1.23 9.60
N CYS A 327 7.63 1.46 10.53
CA CYS A 327 7.79 2.74 11.18
C CYS A 327 8.03 3.77 10.08
N PHE A 328 7.20 4.81 10.06
CA PHE A 328 7.49 6.05 9.36
C PHE A 328 8.82 6.60 9.90
N SER A 329 9.93 6.35 9.21
CA SER A 329 11.17 7.05 9.46
C SER A 329 10.98 8.52 9.05
N ARG A 330 10.88 9.39 10.04
CA ARG A 330 11.19 10.82 9.91
C ARG A 330 12.59 10.97 9.30
N PRO A 331 12.83 11.92 8.38
CA PRO A 331 14.20 12.29 8.02
C PRO A 331 14.91 12.91 9.23
N PRO A 332 16.23 12.71 9.39
CA PRO A 332 17.00 13.40 10.40
C PRO A 332 16.99 14.91 10.09
N SER A 333 16.58 15.69 11.09
CA SER A 333 16.80 17.12 11.16
C SER A 333 18.30 17.39 11.19
N GLY A 334 18.83 17.98 10.13
CA GLY A 334 20.19 18.51 10.08
C GLY A 334 20.30 19.69 11.05
N GLY A 335 20.99 19.47 12.17
CA GLY A 335 21.53 20.53 13.00
C GLY A 335 22.95 20.83 12.52
N GLY A 336 23.16 22.03 12.00
CA GLY A 336 24.49 22.52 11.68
C GLY A 336 25.30 22.78 12.95
N SER A 337 26.60 22.50 12.87
CA SER A 337 27.59 23.10 13.75
C SER A 337 28.77 23.56 12.90
N SER A 338 28.87 24.88 12.77
CA SER A 338 30.00 25.63 12.23
C SER A 338 31.07 25.87 13.31
N ARG A 339 32.32 26.11 12.85
CA ARG A 339 33.58 26.55 13.54
C ARG A 339 34.55 25.40 13.87
N THR A 340 35.85 25.45 13.58
CA THR A 340 36.77 26.56 13.25
C THR A 340 38.11 26.06 12.65
N ALA A 341 38.74 26.96 11.89
CA ALA A 341 40.07 27.05 11.28
C ALA A 341 41.30 26.30 11.86
N ARG A 342 42.21 25.89 10.96
CA ARG A 342 43.67 26.23 10.86
C ARG A 342 44.27 25.47 9.66
N ALA A 343 44.67 26.13 8.58
CA ALA A 343 46.03 26.63 8.33
C ALA A 343 47.11 25.52 8.37
N HIS A 344 47.60 25.09 7.20
CA HIS A 344 49.01 24.82 6.96
C HIS A 344 49.32 24.91 5.46
N ALA A 345 50.22 25.84 5.14
CA ALA A 345 50.98 25.87 3.91
C ALA A 345 52.08 24.80 3.96
N ALA A 346 52.44 24.23 2.80
CA ALA A 346 53.82 24.15 2.30
C ALA A 346 53.92 23.13 1.13
N CYS A 347 54.63 23.59 0.09
CA CYS A 347 55.24 22.88 -1.04
C CYS A 347 54.34 22.26 -2.10
#